data_AF-A0A2R7S2C0-F1
#
_entry.id   AF-A0A2R7S2C0-F1
#
_cell.length_a   1.000
_cell.length_b   1.000
_cell.length_c   1.000
_cell.angle_alpha   90.00
_cell.angle_beta   90.00
_cell.angle_gamma   90.00
#
_symmetry.space_group_name_H-M   'P 1'
#
loop_
_entity.id
_entity.type
_entity.pdbx_description
1 polymer ?
#
loop_
_entity_poly.entity_id
_entity_poly.type
_entity_poly.pdbx_seq_one_letter_code
_entity_poly.pdbx_strand_id
1 'polypeptide(L)'
;TIEFDLDVIDLARGGLKFKLGCGKDCERKIPFLFAGRDLAGKGRQHLSFALTCFWREGDDFSTVNAPFTLEGTGSGEISIANLRFNKTGKATTACPDYRTQSVTPERLQESWAVDWWLPRHEAKLAEIKAHREAGRDVKLVFLGDSITQGWENEGKAAWAEHFARYNAVALGFGGDRTENLLWRLQHGELDGMAPKAVVMMIGTNNTGDRLEDPALTVAGIRANLDEIRRRQPQARVLLLALFPRGETADDLTRRHNARINALLPALADGR
;
A
#
# COMPACT_ATOMS: atom_id res chain seq x y z
N THR A 1 18.04 20.04 4.14
CA THR A 1 16.65 19.80 4.57
C THR A 1 15.71 20.71 3.80
N ILE A 2 14.45 20.30 3.70
CA ILE A 2 13.34 21.21 3.42
C ILE A 2 12.63 21.46 4.74
N GLU A 3 12.48 22.74 5.07
CA GLU A 3 12.01 23.20 6.37
C GLU A 3 10.81 24.14 6.17
N PHE A 4 9.77 23.99 6.99
CA PHE A 4 8.60 24.85 6.97
C PHE A 4 7.85 24.70 8.29
N ASP A 5 7.02 25.71 8.59
CA ASP A 5 6.10 25.65 9.71
C ASP A 5 4.74 25.21 9.20
N LEU A 6 4.20 24.13 9.77
CA LEU A 6 2.88 23.58 9.45
C LEU A 6 1.94 23.79 10.63
N ASP A 7 0.77 24.37 10.38
CA ASP A 7 -0.35 24.37 11.32
C ASP A 7 -1.47 23.51 10.73
N VAL A 8 -1.84 22.43 11.44
CA VAL A 8 -2.95 21.57 11.03
C VAL A 8 -4.18 21.98 11.83
N ILE A 9 -5.09 22.68 11.16
CA ILE A 9 -6.31 23.21 11.78
C ILE A 9 -7.39 22.13 11.75
N ASP A 10 -7.61 21.52 10.58
CA ASP A 10 -8.48 20.36 10.39
C ASP A 10 -7.88 19.41 9.34
N LEU A 11 -7.82 18.11 9.67
CA LEU A 11 -7.45 17.05 8.73
C LEU A 11 -8.29 15.78 8.95
N ALA A 12 -9.42 15.88 9.67
CA ALA A 12 -10.22 14.73 10.06
C ALA A 12 -10.78 13.96 8.85
N ARG A 13 -11.19 14.69 7.81
CA ARG A 13 -11.68 14.15 6.52
C ARG A 13 -10.73 14.43 5.37
N GLY A 14 -9.51 14.86 5.69
CA GLY A 14 -8.49 15.25 4.74
C GLY A 14 -7.29 14.30 4.76
N GLY A 15 -6.38 14.51 3.82
CA GLY A 15 -5.07 13.90 3.78
C GLY A 15 -4.02 14.88 3.30
N LEU A 16 -2.77 14.62 3.70
CA LEU A 16 -1.63 15.45 3.36
C LEU A 16 -0.47 14.58 2.88
N LYS A 17 0.11 14.94 1.75
CA LYS A 17 1.38 14.37 1.26
C LYS A 17 2.32 15.50 0.89
N PHE A 18 3.59 15.32 1.20
CA PHE A 18 4.65 16.20 0.72
C PHE A 18 5.29 15.59 -0.51
N LYS A 19 5.52 16.39 -1.54
CA LYS A 19 6.05 15.92 -2.81
C LYS A 19 7.24 16.73 -3.30
N LEU A 20 8.12 16.06 -4.02
CA LEU A 20 9.21 16.66 -4.77
C LEU A 20 9.26 16.02 -6.16
N GLY A 21 9.30 16.84 -7.22
CA GLY A 21 9.47 16.34 -8.58
C GLY A 21 10.84 15.71 -8.78
N CYS A 22 10.95 14.67 -9.62
CA CYS A 22 12.21 13.97 -9.95
C CYS A 22 12.47 13.88 -11.47
N GLY A 23 11.83 14.75 -12.25
CA GLY A 23 11.89 14.78 -13.71
C GLY A 23 10.52 14.53 -14.34
N LYS A 24 10.52 14.20 -15.64
CA LYS A 24 9.29 13.95 -16.40
C LYS A 24 8.52 12.77 -15.82
N ASP A 25 7.24 12.97 -15.54
CA ASP A 25 6.30 11.96 -15.01
C ASP A 25 6.77 11.30 -13.69
N CYS A 26 7.57 12.02 -12.89
CA CYS A 26 8.20 11.50 -11.68
C CYS A 26 7.96 12.42 -10.47
N GLU A 27 7.39 11.85 -9.41
CA GLU A 27 7.26 12.50 -8.10
C GLU A 27 7.74 11.57 -6.98
N ARG A 28 8.38 12.14 -5.95
CA ARG A 28 8.69 11.48 -4.69
C ARG A 28 7.74 11.99 -3.62
N LYS A 29 6.95 11.10 -3.04
CA LYS A 29 5.87 11.41 -2.11
C LYS A 29 6.22 10.92 -0.71
N ILE A 30 6.01 11.75 0.29
CA ILE A 30 6.03 11.37 1.70
C ILE A 30 4.58 11.45 2.20
N PRO A 31 3.94 10.33 2.53
CA PRO A 31 2.64 10.35 3.16
C PRO A 31 2.74 10.98 4.55
N PHE A 32 1.79 11.86 4.87
CA PHE A 32 1.75 12.57 6.16
C PHE A 32 0.34 12.57 6.76
N LEU A 33 -0.47 11.55 6.43
CA LEU A 33 -1.86 11.48 6.85
C LEU A 33 -1.99 11.33 8.37
N PHE A 34 -1.43 10.25 8.93
CA PHE A 34 -1.57 9.98 10.37
C PHE A 34 -0.75 10.97 11.20
N ALA A 35 0.49 11.25 10.79
CA ALA A 35 1.31 12.27 11.44
C ALA A 35 0.65 13.66 11.39
N GLY A 36 0.04 14.05 10.27
CA GLY A 36 -0.70 15.30 10.16
C GLY A 36 -1.91 15.34 11.08
N ARG A 37 -2.68 14.25 11.17
CA ARG A 37 -3.82 14.16 12.10
C ARG A 37 -3.39 14.24 13.56
N ASP A 38 -2.25 13.65 13.91
CA ASP A 38 -1.67 13.77 15.25
C ASP A 38 -1.27 15.21 15.59
N LEU A 39 -1.05 16.07 14.59
CA LEU A 39 -0.75 17.49 14.79
C LEU A 39 -2.00 18.39 14.82
N ALA A 40 -3.18 17.87 14.49
CA ALA A 40 -4.41 18.65 14.42
C ALA A 40 -4.70 19.35 15.76
N GLY A 41 -4.88 20.68 15.73
CA GLY A 41 -5.17 21.49 16.92
C GLY A 41 -3.99 21.70 17.88
N LYS A 42 -2.77 21.25 17.54
CA LYS A 42 -1.56 21.47 18.36
C LYS A 42 -0.85 22.79 18.07
N GLY A 43 -1.42 23.61 17.18
CA GLY A 43 -0.81 24.83 16.69
C GLY A 43 0.40 24.58 15.81
N ARG A 44 1.05 25.67 15.40
CA ARG A 44 2.18 25.66 14.46
C ARG A 44 3.35 24.79 14.93
N GLN A 45 3.73 23.82 14.11
CA GLN A 45 4.87 22.93 14.29
C GLN A 45 5.95 23.21 13.25
N HIS A 46 7.21 23.19 13.65
CA HIS A 46 8.33 23.26 12.72
C HIS A 46 8.68 21.86 12.19
N LEU A 47 8.56 21.66 10.88
CA LEU A 47 8.94 20.42 10.21
C LEU A 47 10.23 20.59 9.42
N SER A 48 11.09 19.58 9.46
CA SER A 48 12.38 19.55 8.76
C SER A 48 12.64 18.15 8.21
N PHE A 49 12.45 17.98 6.90
CA PHE A 49 12.71 16.72 6.21
C PHE A 49 14.10 16.73 5.58
N ALA A 50 14.81 15.60 5.64
CA ALA A 50 16.02 15.42 4.84
C ALA A 50 15.65 15.44 3.35
N LEU A 51 16.48 16.04 2.49
CA LEU A 51 16.26 15.99 1.04
C LEU A 51 16.36 14.56 0.50
N THR A 52 17.12 13.70 1.19
CA THR A 52 17.20 12.28 0.88
C THR A 52 15.89 11.52 1.07
N CYS A 53 14.92 12.07 1.80
CA CYS A 53 13.56 11.51 1.86
C CYS A 53 12.84 11.56 0.51
N PHE A 54 13.28 12.46 -0.37
CA PHE A 54 12.71 12.71 -1.68
C PHE A 54 13.66 12.32 -2.81
N TRP A 55 14.70 11.53 -2.53
CA TRP A 55 15.68 11.11 -3.53
C TRP A 55 15.76 9.59 -3.58
N ARG A 56 15.78 9.07 -4.81
CA ARG A 56 16.12 7.69 -5.11
C ARG A 56 17.33 7.66 -6.03
N GLU A 57 18.01 6.51 -6.04
CA GLU A 57 19.13 6.31 -6.95
C GLU A 57 18.69 6.50 -8.41
N GLY A 58 19.44 7.32 -9.16
CA GLY A 58 19.12 7.66 -10.54
C GLY A 58 18.23 8.91 -10.73
N ASP A 59 17.70 9.52 -9.66
CA ASP A 59 16.94 10.77 -9.77
C ASP A 59 17.82 11.93 -10.24
N ASP A 60 17.32 12.70 -11.21
CA ASP A 60 17.93 13.94 -11.70
C ASP A 60 17.02 15.14 -11.40
N PHE A 61 17.47 15.97 -10.46
CA PHE A 61 16.75 17.19 -10.06
C PHE A 61 17.15 18.43 -10.86
N SER A 62 18.14 18.35 -11.76
CA SER A 62 18.62 19.51 -12.52
C SER A 62 17.56 20.12 -13.43
N THR A 63 16.52 19.35 -13.76
CA THR A 63 15.42 19.73 -14.65
C THR A 63 14.11 20.00 -13.92
N VAL A 64 14.10 19.96 -12.58
CA VAL A 64 12.89 20.09 -11.77
C VAL A 64 12.60 21.55 -11.44
N ASN A 65 11.55 22.09 -12.06
CA ASN A 65 11.14 23.49 -11.90
C ASN A 65 10.21 23.76 -10.71
N ALA A 66 9.53 22.72 -10.21
CA ALA A 66 8.65 22.78 -9.03
C ALA A 66 9.13 21.74 -7.99
N PRO A 67 10.14 22.08 -7.17
CA PRO A 67 10.80 21.09 -6.31
C PRO A 67 9.98 20.74 -5.08
N PHE A 68 8.94 21.50 -4.71
CA PHE A 68 8.11 21.13 -3.58
C PHE A 68 6.64 21.38 -3.88
N THR A 69 5.82 20.37 -3.61
CA THR A 69 4.38 20.46 -3.74
C THR A 69 3.72 19.84 -2.52
N LEU A 70 2.68 20.50 -2.06
CA LEU A 70 1.78 19.99 -1.05
C LEU A 70 0.57 19.40 -1.75
N GLU A 71 0.32 18.12 -1.54
CA GLU A 71 -0.90 17.48 -2.03
C GLU A 71 -1.88 17.29 -0.87
N GLY A 72 -3.04 17.92 -1.00
CA GLY A 72 -4.18 17.72 -0.13
C GLY A 72 -5.24 16.84 -0.80
N THR A 73 -5.89 15.98 -0.01
CA THR A 73 -7.06 15.20 -0.44
C THR A 73 -8.21 15.40 0.55
N GLY A 74 -9.45 15.22 0.09
CA GLY A 74 -10.64 15.36 0.96
C GLY A 74 -10.90 16.80 1.40
N SER A 75 -11.35 16.98 2.64
CA SER A 75 -11.64 18.30 3.23
C SER A 75 -10.82 18.53 4.50
N GLY A 76 -10.26 19.72 4.65
CA GLY A 76 -9.53 20.15 5.83
C GLY A 76 -9.00 21.56 5.67
N GLU A 77 -8.30 22.04 6.69
CA GLU A 77 -7.67 23.35 6.70
C GLU A 77 -6.27 23.22 7.31
N ILE A 78 -5.29 23.77 6.62
CA ILE A 78 -3.90 23.81 7.06
C ILE A 78 -3.31 25.17 6.67
N SER A 79 -2.29 25.62 7.41
CA SER A 79 -1.46 26.74 7.00
C SER A 79 0.01 26.34 6.95
N ILE A 80 0.73 26.90 5.99
CA ILE A 80 2.18 26.72 5.84
C ILE A 80 2.84 28.09 5.86
N ALA A 81 3.93 28.21 6.61
CA ALA A 81 4.77 29.39 6.65
C ALA A 81 6.25 29.02 6.60
N ASN A 82 7.11 30.01 6.32
CA ASN A 82 8.56 29.90 6.47
C ASN A 82 9.22 28.75 5.68
N LEU A 83 8.66 28.41 4.52
CA LEU A 83 9.22 27.40 3.62
C LEU A 83 10.63 27.80 3.15
N ARG A 84 11.62 26.94 3.38
CA ARG A 84 13.01 27.14 2.96
C ARG A 84 13.73 25.83 2.69
N PHE A 85 14.73 25.88 1.82
CA PHE A 85 15.73 24.84 1.67
C PHE A 85 16.98 25.22 2.46
N ASN A 86 17.43 24.33 3.35
CA ASN A 86 18.60 24.56 4.20
C ASN A 86 19.67 23.48 3.94
N LYS A 87 20.79 23.87 3.34
CA LYS A 87 21.86 22.94 2.94
C LYS A 87 22.56 22.26 4.13
N THR A 88 22.63 22.95 5.26
CA THR A 88 23.30 22.46 6.48
C THR A 88 22.32 22.12 7.61
N GLY A 89 21.02 22.14 7.32
CA GLY A 89 19.98 21.83 8.30
C GLY A 89 20.00 20.35 8.69
N LYS A 90 19.66 20.08 9.95
CA LYS A 90 19.48 18.73 10.48
C LYS A 90 17.98 18.38 10.43
N ALA A 91 17.65 17.25 9.81
CA ALA A 91 16.28 16.78 9.76
C ALA A 91 15.78 16.43 11.17
N THR A 92 14.56 16.85 11.49
CA THR A 92 13.85 16.53 12.74
C THR A 92 12.59 15.71 12.49
N THR A 93 12.17 15.61 11.23
CA THR A 93 10.98 14.86 10.82
C THR A 93 11.41 13.60 10.08
N ALA A 94 10.93 12.45 10.55
CA ALA A 94 11.18 11.16 9.91
C ALA A 94 10.40 11.04 8.59
N CYS A 95 10.91 10.19 7.70
CA CYS A 95 10.28 9.82 6.45
C CYS A 95 10.48 8.31 6.23
N PRO A 96 9.57 7.63 5.51
CA PRO A 96 9.77 6.23 5.16
C PRO A 96 11.04 6.04 4.33
N ASP A 97 11.82 4.99 4.60
CA ASP A 97 12.88 4.58 3.68
C ASP A 97 12.25 3.85 2.49
N TYR A 98 12.39 4.44 1.30
CA TYR A 98 11.79 3.88 0.09
C TYR A 98 12.28 2.47 -0.21
N ARG A 99 13.48 2.08 0.27
CA ARG A 99 14.08 0.76 0.04
C ARG A 99 13.41 -0.34 0.85
N THR A 100 12.74 0.01 1.95
CA THR A 100 12.11 -0.96 2.85
C THR A 100 10.61 -0.75 2.98
N GLN A 101 10.04 0.29 2.36
CA GLN A 101 8.62 0.61 2.48
C GLN A 101 7.73 -0.59 2.10
N SER A 102 8.02 -1.28 1.00
CA SER A 102 7.22 -2.42 0.50
C SER A 102 7.23 -3.64 1.45
N VAL A 103 8.20 -3.72 2.36
CA VAL A 103 8.37 -4.82 3.33
C VAL A 103 8.13 -4.38 4.78
N THR A 104 7.79 -3.11 5.00
CA THR A 104 7.53 -2.55 6.33
C THR A 104 6.01 -2.49 6.53
N PRO A 105 5.42 -3.36 7.37
CA PRO A 105 3.98 -3.45 7.52
C PRO A 105 3.36 -2.12 7.97
N GLU A 106 2.39 -1.62 7.22
CA GLU A 106 1.73 -0.35 7.52
C GLU A 106 0.27 -0.34 7.07
N ARG A 107 -0.59 0.42 7.77
CA ARG A 107 -1.96 0.70 7.33
C ARG A 107 -1.98 1.56 6.07
N LEU A 108 -3.04 1.46 5.27
CA LEU A 108 -3.20 2.27 4.07
C LEU A 108 -3.31 3.77 4.42
N GLN A 109 -2.27 4.53 4.08
CA GLN A 109 -2.18 5.98 4.34
C GLN A 109 -2.90 6.82 3.26
N GLU A 110 -4.19 6.59 3.06
CA GLU A 110 -5.01 7.35 2.12
C GLU A 110 -6.26 7.90 2.82
N SER A 111 -6.54 9.21 2.68
CA SER A 111 -7.63 9.84 3.43
C SER A 111 -9.00 9.24 3.13
N TRP A 112 -9.21 8.83 1.88
CA TRP A 112 -10.44 8.18 1.41
C TRP A 112 -10.58 6.73 1.93
N ALA A 113 -9.52 6.16 2.51
CA ALA A 113 -9.52 4.80 3.04
C ALA A 113 -9.79 4.72 4.55
N VAL A 114 -9.53 5.80 5.30
CA VAL A 114 -9.53 5.77 6.77
C VAL A 114 -10.84 5.24 7.35
N ASP A 115 -11.97 5.69 6.82
CA ASP A 115 -13.28 5.41 7.41
C ASP A 115 -13.80 4.00 7.13
N TRP A 116 -13.19 3.26 6.19
CA TRP A 116 -13.64 1.91 5.82
C TRP A 116 -12.57 0.83 5.96
N TRP A 117 -11.28 1.14 5.82
CA TRP A 117 -10.22 0.14 5.74
C TRP A 117 -10.08 -0.67 7.02
N LEU A 118 -9.97 -0.02 8.17
CA LEU A 118 -9.86 -0.72 9.46
C LEU A 118 -11.18 -1.39 9.87
N PRO A 119 -12.36 -0.75 9.75
CA PRO A 119 -13.64 -1.43 9.97
C PRO A 119 -13.84 -2.67 9.09
N ARG A 120 -13.39 -2.63 7.82
CA ARG A 120 -13.44 -3.79 6.95
C ARG A 120 -12.50 -4.91 7.42
N HIS A 121 -11.29 -4.57 7.87
CA HIS A 121 -10.37 -5.55 8.48
C HIS A 121 -11.05 -6.26 9.66
N GLU A 122 -11.64 -5.51 10.57
CA GLU A 122 -12.39 -6.06 11.71
C GLU A 122 -13.58 -6.92 11.27
N ALA A 123 -14.32 -6.50 10.25
CA ALA A 123 -15.42 -7.29 9.69
C ALA A 123 -14.94 -8.60 9.06
N LYS A 124 -13.78 -8.61 8.39
CA LYS A 124 -13.16 -9.82 7.84
C LYS A 124 -12.68 -10.78 8.93
N LEU A 125 -12.10 -10.26 10.01
CA LEU A 125 -11.77 -11.09 11.18
C LEU A 125 -13.02 -11.72 11.80
N ALA A 126 -14.13 -10.96 11.89
CA ALA A 126 -15.40 -11.46 12.39
C ALA A 126 -16.00 -12.53 11.46
N GLU A 127 -15.93 -12.35 10.14
CA GLU A 127 -16.34 -13.34 9.14
C GLU A 127 -15.59 -14.67 9.31
N ILE A 128 -14.25 -14.61 9.40
CA ILE A 128 -13.40 -15.80 9.61
C ILE A 128 -13.76 -16.51 10.92
N LYS A 129 -13.95 -15.74 12.00
CA LYS A 129 -14.39 -16.27 13.29
C LYS A 129 -15.74 -16.98 13.18
N ALA A 130 -16.70 -16.39 12.46
CA ALA A 130 -18.03 -16.97 12.27
C ALA A 130 -17.99 -18.27 11.43
N HIS A 131 -17.10 -18.36 10.43
CA HIS A 131 -16.86 -19.61 9.71
C HIS A 131 -16.41 -20.73 10.65
N ARG A 132 -15.42 -20.44 11.50
CA ARG A 132 -14.89 -21.38 12.49
C ARG A 132 -15.96 -21.83 13.48
N GLU A 133 -16.72 -20.89 14.06
CA GLU A 133 -17.77 -21.19 15.03
C GLU A 133 -18.91 -22.01 14.45
N ALA A 134 -19.20 -21.85 13.14
CA ALA A 134 -20.17 -22.66 12.41
C ALA A 134 -19.61 -24.02 11.94
N GLY A 135 -18.37 -24.39 12.30
CA GLY A 135 -17.72 -25.61 11.82
C GLY A 135 -17.46 -25.63 10.31
N ARG A 136 -17.52 -24.47 9.64
CA ARG A 136 -17.26 -24.33 8.20
C ARG A 136 -15.77 -24.15 7.96
N ASP A 137 -15.15 -25.21 7.49
CA ASP A 137 -13.72 -25.22 7.18
C ASP A 137 -13.42 -24.43 5.89
N VAL A 138 -12.74 -23.29 6.04
CA VAL A 138 -12.31 -22.42 4.93
C VAL A 138 -11.18 -23.10 4.18
N LYS A 139 -11.43 -23.59 2.96
CA LYS A 139 -10.45 -24.34 2.16
C LYS A 139 -9.62 -23.48 1.21
N LEU A 140 -10.12 -22.29 0.87
CA LEU A 140 -9.54 -21.41 -0.14
C LEU A 140 -9.62 -19.95 0.30
N VAL A 141 -8.52 -19.21 0.20
CA VAL A 141 -8.47 -17.79 0.54
C VAL A 141 -7.87 -17.01 -0.61
N PHE A 142 -8.48 -15.88 -0.95
CA PHE A 142 -7.92 -14.92 -1.89
C PHE A 142 -7.42 -13.70 -1.10
N LEU A 143 -6.17 -13.32 -1.32
CA LEU A 143 -5.52 -12.14 -0.74
C LEU A 143 -5.19 -11.15 -1.85
N GLY A 144 -5.41 -9.86 -1.61
CA GLY A 144 -4.95 -8.85 -2.55
C GLY A 144 -5.54 -7.47 -2.34
N ASP A 145 -5.65 -6.75 -3.46
CA ASP A 145 -6.13 -5.38 -3.53
C ASP A 145 -7.62 -5.29 -3.98
N SER A 146 -8.00 -4.20 -4.66
CA SER A 146 -9.34 -3.98 -5.21
C SER A 146 -9.77 -5.08 -6.17
N ILE A 147 -8.85 -5.72 -6.90
CA ILE A 147 -9.20 -6.78 -7.84
C ILE A 147 -9.69 -8.01 -7.08
N THR A 148 -9.03 -8.34 -5.96
CA THR A 148 -9.49 -9.40 -5.06
C THR A 148 -10.78 -9.01 -4.35
N GLN A 149 -10.94 -7.74 -3.96
CA GLN A 149 -12.17 -7.24 -3.35
C GLN A 149 -13.37 -7.36 -4.30
N GLY A 150 -13.16 -7.16 -5.60
CA GLY A 150 -14.18 -7.27 -6.63
C GLY A 150 -14.88 -8.63 -6.69
N TRP A 151 -14.29 -9.70 -6.16
CA TRP A 151 -14.94 -11.00 -6.05
C TRP A 151 -16.19 -10.99 -5.15
N GLU A 152 -16.28 -10.05 -4.21
CA GLU A 152 -17.46 -9.89 -3.35
C GLU A 152 -18.58 -9.06 -4.02
N ASN A 153 -18.25 -8.35 -5.09
CA ASN A 153 -19.10 -7.39 -5.77
C ASN A 153 -19.35 -7.83 -7.23
N GLU A 154 -18.64 -7.26 -8.19
CA GLU A 154 -18.80 -7.51 -9.63
C GLU A 154 -18.57 -8.99 -9.98
N GLY A 155 -17.64 -9.64 -9.29
CA GLY A 155 -17.30 -11.06 -9.49
C GLY A 155 -18.20 -12.05 -8.75
N LYS A 156 -19.23 -11.59 -8.03
CA LYS A 156 -20.01 -12.43 -7.09
C LYS A 156 -20.66 -13.65 -7.76
N ALA A 157 -21.14 -13.52 -9.00
CA ALA A 157 -21.75 -14.64 -9.73
C ALA A 157 -20.73 -15.75 -10.01
N ALA A 158 -19.58 -15.39 -10.58
CA ALA A 158 -18.49 -16.33 -10.83
C ALA A 158 -17.89 -16.89 -9.52
N TRP A 159 -17.85 -16.09 -8.45
CA TRP A 159 -17.44 -16.56 -7.12
C TRP A 159 -18.37 -17.66 -6.58
N ALA A 160 -19.68 -17.45 -6.68
CA ALA A 160 -20.68 -18.43 -6.26
C ALA A 160 -20.57 -19.74 -7.06
N GLU A 161 -20.36 -19.63 -8.37
CA GLU A 161 -20.25 -20.77 -9.28
C GLU A 161 -18.98 -21.60 -9.03
N HIS A 162 -17.83 -20.94 -8.84
CA HIS A 162 -16.54 -21.62 -8.88
C HIS A 162 -15.88 -21.82 -7.51
N PHE A 163 -16.12 -20.93 -6.55
CA PHE A 163 -15.33 -20.87 -5.30
C PHE A 163 -16.13 -21.10 -4.02
N ALA A 164 -17.44 -20.80 -4.00
CA ALA A 164 -18.26 -20.95 -2.79
C ALA A 164 -18.28 -22.37 -2.22
N ARG A 165 -18.18 -23.40 -3.08
CA ARG A 165 -18.06 -24.82 -2.68
C ARG A 165 -16.86 -25.14 -1.78
N TYR A 166 -15.87 -24.25 -1.70
CA TYR A 166 -14.67 -24.39 -0.87
C TYR A 166 -14.77 -23.62 0.45
N ASN A 167 -15.93 -23.07 0.80
CA ASN A 167 -16.07 -22.05 1.84
C ASN A 167 -15.02 -20.94 1.65
N ALA A 168 -14.83 -20.52 0.39
CA ALA A 168 -13.78 -19.58 0.06
C ALA A 168 -14.05 -18.20 0.67
N VAL A 169 -12.99 -17.49 1.07
CA VAL A 169 -13.07 -16.10 1.54
C VAL A 169 -12.19 -15.18 0.68
N ALA A 170 -12.74 -14.02 0.32
CA ALA A 170 -12.02 -12.97 -0.38
C ALA A 170 -11.61 -11.87 0.59
N LEU A 171 -10.30 -11.68 0.76
CA LEU A 171 -9.66 -10.76 1.69
C LEU A 171 -8.87 -9.70 0.90
N GLY A 172 -9.60 -9.04 -0.01
CA GLY A 172 -9.10 -7.96 -0.85
C GLY A 172 -9.46 -6.58 -0.30
N PHE A 173 -8.54 -5.62 -0.44
CA PHE A 173 -8.72 -4.25 0.04
C PHE A 173 -8.33 -3.24 -1.03
N GLY A 174 -9.29 -2.42 -1.45
CA GLY A 174 -9.05 -1.41 -2.49
C GLY A 174 -7.90 -0.47 -2.13
N GLY A 175 -6.96 -0.31 -3.06
CA GLY A 175 -5.78 0.53 -2.90
C GLY A 175 -4.61 -0.12 -2.16
N ASP A 176 -4.78 -1.33 -1.60
CA ASP A 176 -3.69 -1.99 -0.88
C ASP A 176 -2.45 -2.20 -1.74
N ARG A 177 -1.32 -1.95 -1.08
CA ARG A 177 0.03 -2.25 -1.55
C ARG A 177 0.59 -3.44 -0.79
N THR A 178 1.77 -3.90 -1.16
CA THR A 178 2.42 -5.05 -0.50
C THR A 178 2.55 -4.88 1.01
N GLU A 179 2.90 -3.67 1.46
CA GLU A 179 3.04 -3.36 2.89
C GLU A 179 1.71 -3.37 3.67
N ASN A 180 0.60 -3.12 2.98
CA ASN A 180 -0.73 -3.08 3.59
C ASN A 180 -1.28 -4.49 3.80
N LEU A 181 -1.13 -5.36 2.80
CA LEU A 181 -1.43 -6.78 2.96
C LEU A 181 -0.55 -7.39 4.06
N LEU A 182 0.75 -7.06 4.09
CA LEU A 182 1.66 -7.57 5.11
C LEU A 182 1.21 -7.17 6.52
N TRP A 183 0.73 -5.93 6.69
CA TRP A 183 0.11 -5.50 7.93
C TRP A 183 -1.10 -6.35 8.29
N ARG A 184 -2.06 -6.55 7.38
CA ARG A 184 -3.29 -7.32 7.68
C ARG A 184 -2.99 -8.77 8.04
N LEU A 185 -2.08 -9.40 7.31
CA LEU A 185 -1.57 -10.74 7.64
C LEU A 185 -1.03 -10.77 9.07
N GLN A 186 -0.22 -9.78 9.44
CA GLN A 186 0.35 -9.67 10.78
C GLN A 186 -0.69 -9.40 11.88
N HIS A 187 -1.85 -8.87 11.51
CA HIS A 187 -2.97 -8.52 12.39
C HIS A 187 -4.15 -9.49 12.29
N GLY A 188 -3.84 -10.77 12.04
CA GLY A 188 -4.73 -11.90 12.31
C GLY A 188 -5.60 -12.34 11.12
N GLU A 189 -5.39 -11.80 9.93
CA GLU A 189 -6.24 -12.09 8.76
C GLU A 189 -6.18 -13.55 8.29
N LEU A 190 -5.17 -14.33 8.72
CA LEU A 190 -5.10 -15.77 8.48
C LEU A 190 -5.25 -16.59 9.78
N ASP A 191 -5.67 -16.00 10.90
CA ASP A 191 -5.74 -16.74 12.16
C ASP A 191 -7.04 -17.55 12.28
N GLY A 192 -6.97 -18.72 12.92
CA GLY A 192 -8.17 -19.54 13.20
C GLY A 192 -8.74 -20.28 11.98
N MET A 193 -7.98 -20.39 10.89
CA MET A 193 -8.32 -21.11 9.66
C MET A 193 -7.14 -22.00 9.22
N ALA A 194 -7.44 -23.01 8.38
CA ALA A 194 -6.45 -23.94 7.84
C ALA A 194 -6.71 -24.21 6.34
N PRO A 195 -6.64 -23.18 5.47
CA PRO A 195 -6.89 -23.34 4.05
C PRO A 195 -5.91 -24.33 3.41
N LYS A 196 -6.38 -25.02 2.39
CA LYS A 196 -5.53 -25.86 1.53
C LYS A 196 -4.82 -25.04 0.47
N ALA A 197 -5.42 -23.93 0.05
CA ALA A 197 -4.87 -23.05 -0.97
C ALA A 197 -5.09 -21.57 -0.63
N VAL A 198 -4.11 -20.75 -0.98
CA VAL A 198 -4.17 -19.29 -0.93
C VAL A 198 -3.85 -18.76 -2.33
N VAL A 199 -4.71 -17.89 -2.86
CA VAL A 199 -4.46 -17.17 -4.11
C VAL A 199 -4.04 -15.75 -3.72
N MET A 200 -2.90 -15.28 -4.20
CA MET A 200 -2.40 -13.94 -3.90
C MET A 200 -2.15 -13.16 -5.18
N MET A 201 -2.67 -11.93 -5.23
CA MET A 201 -2.30 -10.92 -6.23
C MET A 201 -2.18 -9.56 -5.55
N ILE A 202 -0.98 -8.99 -5.52
CA ILE A 202 -0.72 -7.72 -4.85
C ILE A 202 0.49 -7.03 -5.49
N GLY A 203 0.45 -5.70 -5.58
CA GLY A 203 1.59 -4.89 -6.06
C GLY A 203 1.22 -3.87 -7.14
N THR A 204 0.05 -3.99 -7.78
CA THR A 204 -0.37 -3.04 -8.81
C THR A 204 -0.48 -1.61 -8.27
N ASN A 205 -0.84 -1.44 -7.00
CA ASN A 205 -0.92 -0.13 -6.36
C ASN A 205 0.45 0.44 -5.96
N ASN A 206 1.49 -0.41 -5.80
CA ASN A 206 2.88 0.08 -5.67
C ASN A 206 3.33 0.77 -6.97
N THR A 207 2.93 0.21 -8.13
CA THR A 207 3.08 0.86 -9.44
C THR A 207 2.28 2.16 -9.50
N GLY A 208 0.99 2.12 -9.13
CA GLY A 208 0.09 3.27 -9.28
C GLY A 208 0.39 4.46 -8.36
N ASP A 209 0.83 4.21 -7.13
CA ASP A 209 1.06 5.27 -6.13
C ASP A 209 2.45 5.91 -6.26
N ARG A 210 3.49 5.07 -6.39
CA ARG A 210 4.91 5.49 -6.24
C ARG A 210 5.79 5.18 -7.44
N LEU A 211 5.24 4.55 -8.49
CA LEU A 211 6.00 3.91 -9.56
C LEU A 211 7.22 3.18 -8.99
N GLU A 212 6.96 2.38 -7.96
CA GLU A 212 8.00 1.80 -7.10
C GLU A 212 8.91 0.88 -7.89
N ASP A 213 10.21 0.84 -7.55
CA ASP A 213 11.15 -0.04 -8.25
C ASP A 213 10.61 -1.50 -8.29
N PRO A 214 10.59 -2.17 -9.45
CA PRO A 214 10.04 -3.51 -9.56
C PRO A 214 10.64 -4.52 -8.58
N ALA A 215 11.94 -4.43 -8.29
CA ALA A 215 12.60 -5.33 -7.35
C ALA A 215 12.15 -5.10 -5.91
N LEU A 216 11.88 -3.85 -5.53
CA LEU A 216 11.34 -3.50 -4.21
C LEU A 216 9.90 -4.01 -4.04
N THR A 217 9.05 -3.85 -5.06
CA THR A 217 7.70 -4.43 -5.04
C THR A 217 7.76 -5.96 -4.97
N VAL A 218 8.66 -6.61 -5.70
CA VAL A 218 8.88 -8.07 -5.62
C VAL A 218 9.37 -8.50 -4.24
N ALA A 219 10.22 -7.71 -3.58
CA ALA A 219 10.61 -7.95 -2.19
C ALA A 219 9.40 -7.87 -1.24
N GLY A 220 8.50 -6.91 -1.44
CA GLY A 220 7.22 -6.83 -0.73
C GLY A 220 6.33 -8.06 -0.96
N ILE A 221 6.22 -8.52 -2.20
CA ILE A 221 5.48 -9.75 -2.55
C ILE A 221 6.10 -10.96 -1.83
N ARG A 222 7.44 -11.08 -1.84
CA ARG A 222 8.15 -12.14 -1.11
C ARG A 222 7.87 -12.10 0.39
N ALA A 223 7.92 -10.93 1.02
CA ALA A 223 7.61 -10.80 2.45
C ALA A 223 6.19 -11.27 2.79
N ASN A 224 5.21 -11.00 1.91
CA ASN A 224 3.86 -11.53 2.06
C ASN A 224 3.81 -13.06 1.90
N LEU A 225 4.51 -13.63 0.90
CA LEU A 225 4.60 -15.09 0.73
C LEU A 225 5.20 -15.76 1.97
N ASP A 226 6.26 -15.19 2.53
CA ASP A 226 6.94 -15.73 3.69
C ASP A 226 6.06 -15.65 4.95
N GLU A 227 5.32 -14.57 5.14
CA GLU A 227 4.34 -14.45 6.22
C GLU A 227 3.17 -15.44 6.06
N ILE A 228 2.66 -15.63 4.83
CA ILE A 228 1.64 -16.66 4.53
C ILE A 228 2.18 -18.05 4.87
N ARG A 229 3.38 -18.40 4.41
CA ARG A 229 4.01 -19.72 4.69
C ARG A 229 4.22 -19.95 6.18
N ARG A 230 4.59 -18.91 6.92
CA ARG A 230 4.76 -18.98 8.38
C ARG A 230 3.44 -19.25 9.10
N ARG A 231 2.35 -18.59 8.68
CA ARG A 231 1.02 -18.74 9.31
C ARG A 231 0.27 -19.98 8.85
N GLN A 232 0.45 -20.36 7.59
CA GLN A 232 -0.31 -21.39 6.90
C GLN A 232 0.63 -22.37 6.18
N PRO A 233 1.51 -23.08 6.91
CA PRO A 233 2.52 -23.95 6.31
C PRO A 233 1.94 -25.12 5.50
N GLN A 234 0.67 -25.47 5.73
CA GLN A 234 -0.04 -26.50 4.98
C GLN A 234 -0.63 -26.02 3.65
N ALA A 235 -0.75 -24.70 3.45
CA ALA A 235 -1.42 -24.15 2.28
C ALA A 235 -0.48 -24.08 1.07
N ARG A 236 -0.99 -24.43 -0.11
CA ARG A 236 -0.31 -24.10 -1.37
C ARG A 236 -0.65 -22.66 -1.77
N VAL A 237 0.35 -21.90 -2.21
CA VAL A 237 0.15 -20.51 -2.61
C VAL A 237 0.22 -20.38 -4.12
N LEU A 238 -0.89 -19.95 -4.74
CA LEU A 238 -0.92 -19.52 -6.13
C LEU A 238 -0.67 -18.01 -6.18
N LEU A 239 0.52 -17.61 -6.63
CA LEU A 239 0.84 -16.22 -6.91
C LEU A 239 0.40 -15.87 -8.34
N LEU A 240 -0.51 -14.90 -8.47
CA LEU A 240 -0.94 -14.39 -9.78
C LEU A 240 -0.01 -13.26 -10.24
N ALA A 241 0.23 -13.22 -11.56
CA ALA A 241 0.85 -12.09 -12.21
C ALA A 241 -0.06 -10.85 -12.14
N LEU A 242 0.54 -9.66 -12.04
CA LEU A 242 -0.19 -8.41 -12.07
C LEU A 242 -0.82 -8.19 -13.44
N PHE A 243 -2.11 -7.85 -13.45
CA PHE A 243 -2.79 -7.47 -14.69
C PHE A 243 -2.18 -6.23 -15.34
N PRO A 244 -2.30 -6.09 -16.68
CA PRO A 244 -1.92 -4.86 -17.36
C PRO A 244 -2.75 -3.67 -16.84
N ARG A 245 -2.13 -2.49 -16.84
CA ARG A 245 -2.75 -1.20 -16.52
C ARG A 245 -2.67 -0.30 -17.75
N GLY A 246 -3.47 0.76 -17.78
CA GLY A 246 -3.49 1.68 -18.92
C GLY A 246 -4.23 1.11 -20.13
N GLU A 247 -4.52 1.97 -21.10
CA GLU A 247 -5.21 1.65 -22.34
C GLU A 247 -4.28 0.97 -23.35
N THR A 248 -3.07 1.51 -23.54
CA THR A 248 -2.16 1.11 -24.61
C THR A 248 -1.02 0.21 -24.13
N ALA A 249 -0.38 -0.52 -25.06
CA ALA A 249 0.78 -1.36 -24.76
C ALA A 249 1.99 -0.57 -24.22
N ASP A 250 2.11 0.71 -24.60
CA ASP A 250 3.23 1.57 -24.27
C ASP A 250 3.07 2.34 -22.96
N ASP A 251 1.90 2.24 -22.33
CA ASP A 251 1.63 2.93 -21.08
C ASP A 251 2.67 2.55 -20.02
N LEU A 252 3.24 3.58 -19.38
CA LEU A 252 4.32 3.44 -18.42
C LEU A 252 3.99 2.40 -17.35
N THR A 253 2.79 2.48 -16.76
CA THR A 253 2.34 1.56 -15.71
C THR A 253 2.11 0.13 -16.22
N ARG A 254 1.77 -0.05 -17.51
CA ARG A 254 1.66 -1.39 -18.13
C ARG A 254 3.02 -2.06 -18.23
N ARG A 255 3.98 -1.36 -18.82
CA ARG A 255 5.36 -1.85 -18.98
C ARG A 255 6.02 -2.07 -17.62
N HIS A 256 5.68 -1.25 -16.64
CA HIS A 256 6.14 -1.41 -15.26
C HIS A 256 5.61 -2.68 -14.60
N ASN A 257 4.31 -2.97 -14.70
CA ASN A 257 3.75 -4.24 -14.22
C ASN A 257 4.37 -5.45 -14.94
N ALA A 258 4.67 -5.34 -16.24
CA ALA A 258 5.34 -6.41 -16.98
C ALA A 258 6.76 -6.68 -16.44
N ARG A 259 7.50 -5.65 -16.03
CA ARG A 259 8.82 -5.80 -15.38
C ARG A 259 8.71 -6.50 -14.04
N ILE A 260 7.70 -6.18 -13.22
CA ILE A 260 7.42 -6.90 -11.97
C ILE A 260 7.13 -8.36 -12.26
N ASN A 261 6.23 -8.64 -13.21
CA ASN A 261 5.83 -10.00 -13.59
C ASN A 261 7.01 -10.86 -14.06
N ALA A 262 7.97 -10.27 -14.78
CA ALA A 262 9.17 -10.98 -15.23
C ALA A 262 10.05 -11.49 -14.08
N LEU A 263 9.95 -10.89 -12.89
CA LEU A 263 10.73 -11.26 -11.70
C LEU A 263 10.00 -12.28 -10.80
N LEU A 264 8.67 -12.40 -10.91
CA LEU A 264 7.87 -13.29 -10.06
C LEU A 264 8.22 -14.78 -10.16
N PRO A 265 8.62 -15.35 -11.32
CA PRO A 265 9.02 -16.76 -11.40
C PRO A 265 10.12 -17.15 -10.43
N ALA A 266 11.01 -16.22 -10.04
CA ALA A 266 12.06 -16.46 -9.05
C ALA A 266 11.53 -16.64 -7.61
N LEU A 267 10.23 -16.41 -7.37
CA LEU A 267 9.57 -16.66 -6.09
C LEU A 267 8.94 -18.06 -5.99
N ALA A 268 8.80 -18.77 -7.11
CA ALA A 268 8.15 -20.07 -7.17
C ALA A 268 8.99 -21.14 -6.46
N ASP A 269 8.31 -22.02 -5.72
CA ASP A 269 8.91 -23.18 -5.05
C ASP A 269 8.69 -24.50 -5.82
N GLY A 270 8.06 -24.42 -7.00
CA GLY A 270 7.84 -25.54 -7.91
C GLY A 270 6.77 -26.55 -7.46
N ARG A 271 5.85 -26.16 -6.58
CA ARG A 271 4.84 -27.05 -5.96
C ARG A 271 3.38 -26.65 -6.22
#